data_AF-A0A504BRY7-F1
#
_entry.id   AF-A0A504BRY7-F1
#
_cell.length_a   1.000
_cell.length_b   1.000
_cell.length_c   1.000
_cell.angle_alpha   90.00
_cell.angle_beta   90.00
_cell.angle_gamma   90.00
#
_symmetry.space_group_name_H-M   'P 1'
#
loop_
_entity.id
_entity.type
_entity.pdbx_description
1 polymer ?
#
loop_
_entity_poly.entity_id
_entity_poly.type
_entity_poly.pdbx_seq_one_letter_code
_entity_poly.pdbx_strand_id
1 'polypeptide(L)'
;MSRNRILIPILCASALSGCAADYLNHYDSVTLAAGDTQRYNSLLQTVDPFNPASRNTRIEGDGARAAAVAHNYKFPPPPPPPPAITVNVGATGVTTGQ
;
A
#
# COMPACT_ATOMS: atom_id res chain seq x y z
N MET A 1 72.40 3.87 -35.29
CA MET A 1 71.58 4.71 -34.37
C MET A 1 71.65 4.10 -32.98
N SER A 2 71.96 4.88 -31.93
CA SER A 2 72.15 4.30 -30.59
C SER A 2 70.81 3.80 -30.02
N ARG A 3 70.82 2.58 -29.46
CA ARG A 3 69.64 1.88 -28.91
C ARG A 3 68.84 2.71 -27.89
N ASN A 4 69.49 3.68 -27.26
CA ASN A 4 68.89 4.51 -26.20
C ASN A 4 68.05 5.68 -26.75
N ARG A 5 68.24 6.08 -28.02
CA ARG A 5 67.46 7.18 -28.63
C ARG A 5 66.00 6.81 -28.89
N ILE A 6 65.68 5.51 -28.94
CA ILE A 6 64.32 5.00 -29.13
C ILE A 6 63.55 4.96 -27.80
N LEU A 7 64.25 4.92 -26.67
CA LEU A 7 63.61 4.84 -25.35
C LEU A 7 62.91 6.14 -24.95
N ILE A 8 63.47 7.28 -25.34
CA ILE A 8 62.93 8.62 -25.05
C ILE A 8 61.55 8.84 -25.71
N PRO A 9 61.36 8.61 -27.03
CA PRO A 9 60.04 8.80 -27.64
C PRO A 9 59.01 7.78 -27.16
N ILE A 10 59.42 6.55 -26.81
CA ILE A 10 58.51 5.55 -26.22
C ILE A 10 58.00 6.00 -24.85
N LEU A 11 58.90 6.50 -24.00
CA LEU A 11 58.54 7.05 -22.68
C LEU A 11 57.58 8.24 -22.84
N CYS A 12 57.90 9.19 -23.71
CA CYS A 12 57.04 10.35 -23.96
C CYS A 12 55.67 9.93 -24.52
N ALA A 13 55.62 9.00 -25.47
CA ALA A 13 54.36 8.52 -26.03
C ALA A 13 53.47 7.84 -24.97
N SER A 14 54.06 7.01 -24.10
CA SER A 14 53.32 6.36 -23.01
C SER A 14 52.78 7.33 -21.96
N ALA A 15 53.54 8.38 -21.63
CA ALA A 15 53.13 9.40 -20.67
C ALA A 15 51.98 10.27 -21.22
N LEU A 16 52.02 10.63 -22.51
CA LEU A 16 50.95 11.41 -23.15
C LEU A 16 49.69 10.58 -23.41
N SER A 17 49.81 9.27 -23.69
CA SER A 17 48.63 8.41 -23.89
C SER A 17 47.87 8.10 -22.60
N GLY A 18 48.54 8.13 -21.44
CA GLY A 18 47.92 7.89 -20.14
C GLY A 18 46.98 9.01 -19.69
N CYS A 19 47.25 10.27 -20.08
CA CYS A 19 46.39 11.41 -19.72
C CYS A 19 45.02 11.41 -20.41
N ALA A 20 44.85 10.66 -21.50
CA ALA A 20 43.59 10.55 -22.24
C ALA A 20 42.79 9.27 -21.90
N ALA A 21 43.36 8.36 -21.10
CA ALA A 21 42.73 7.09 -20.76
C ALA A 21 41.48 7.26 -19.87
N ASP A 22 41.45 8.32 -19.06
CA ASP A 22 40.27 8.65 -18.24
C ASP A 22 39.16 9.30 -19.09
N TYR A 23 39.49 9.93 -20.21
CA TYR A 23 38.50 10.58 -21.10
C TYR A 23 37.84 9.61 -22.08
N LEU A 24 38.51 8.52 -22.44
CA LEU A 24 37.95 7.49 -23.33
C LEU A 24 37.04 6.49 -22.58
N ASN A 25 37.05 6.54 -21.24
CA ASN A 25 36.13 5.85 -20.37
C ASN A 25 34.90 6.72 -20.10
N HIS A 26 34.00 6.84 -21.08
CA HIS A 26 32.64 7.29 -20.80
C HIS A 26 31.92 6.18 -20.03
N TYR A 27 32.18 6.07 -18.73
CA TYR A 27 31.33 5.26 -17.86
C TYR A 27 30.04 6.04 -17.66
N ASP A 28 29.07 5.80 -18.54
CA ASP A 28 27.66 5.99 -18.23
C ASP A 28 27.34 5.07 -17.04
N SER A 29 27.67 5.55 -15.85
CA SER A 29 27.46 4.82 -14.61
C SER A 29 26.01 5.02 -14.21
N VAL A 30 25.26 3.93 -14.26
CA VAL A 30 23.90 3.91 -13.70
C VAL A 30 24.07 3.90 -12.19
N THR A 31 23.77 5.01 -11.53
CA THR A 31 23.85 5.10 -10.06
C THR A 31 22.94 4.04 -9.45
N LEU A 32 23.39 3.31 -8.42
CA LEU A 32 22.58 2.25 -7.78
C LEU A 32 21.25 2.78 -7.19
N ALA A 33 21.15 4.10 -7.00
CA ALA A 33 19.94 4.84 -6.63
C ALA A 33 18.99 5.13 -7.82
N ALA A 34 19.30 4.68 -9.04
CA ALA A 34 18.39 4.76 -10.19
C ALA A 34 17.09 3.96 -9.96
N GLY A 35 17.06 3.07 -8.97
CA GLY A 35 15.86 2.56 -8.30
C GLY A 35 14.64 2.40 -9.21
N ASP A 36 13.55 3.07 -8.83
CA ASP A 36 12.26 3.01 -9.53
C ASP A 36 12.13 4.00 -10.71
N THR A 37 13.21 4.56 -11.25
CA THR A 37 13.12 5.57 -12.34
C THR A 37 12.32 5.08 -13.55
N GLN A 38 12.40 3.81 -13.90
CA GLN A 38 11.58 3.19 -14.96
C GLN A 38 10.07 3.16 -14.59
N ARG A 39 9.76 2.90 -13.32
CA ARG A 39 8.40 2.92 -12.76
C ARG A 39 7.85 4.34 -12.74
N TYR A 40 8.66 5.34 -12.40
CA TYR A 40 8.26 6.74 -12.41
C TYR A 40 8.09 7.29 -13.83
N ASN A 41 8.95 6.91 -14.77
CA ASN A 41 8.80 7.30 -16.18
C ASN A 41 7.53 6.72 -16.80
N SER A 42 7.22 5.45 -16.52
CA SER A 42 5.95 4.85 -16.98
C SER A 42 4.74 5.55 -16.36
N LEU A 43 4.80 5.95 -15.09
CA LEU A 43 3.77 6.77 -14.44
C LEU A 43 3.59 8.15 -15.10
N LEU A 44 4.69 8.85 -15.39
CA LEU A 44 4.67 10.19 -16.00
C LEU A 44 4.13 10.21 -17.44
N GLN A 45 4.37 9.14 -18.20
CA GLN A 45 3.97 9.07 -19.61
C GLN A 45 2.62 8.37 -19.83
N THR A 46 1.99 7.88 -18.77
CA THR A 46 0.67 7.22 -18.87
C THR A 46 -0.44 8.26 -18.68
N VAL A 47 -1.41 8.28 -19.58
CA VAL A 47 -2.55 9.22 -19.57
C VAL A 47 -3.43 9.06 -18.33
N ASP A 48 -3.56 7.83 -17.81
CA ASP A 48 -4.29 7.52 -16.58
C ASP A 48 -3.57 6.41 -15.80
N PRO A 49 -2.57 6.75 -14.98
CA PRO A 49 -1.76 5.74 -14.29
C PRO A 49 -2.44 5.18 -13.04
N PHE A 50 -3.64 5.67 -12.70
CA PHE A 50 -4.32 5.31 -11.46
C PHE A 50 -5.25 4.11 -11.65
N ASN A 51 -5.49 3.41 -10.54
CA ASN A 51 -6.48 2.32 -10.49
C ASN A 51 -7.85 2.86 -10.95
N PRO A 52 -8.55 2.21 -11.90
CA PRO A 52 -9.89 2.60 -12.33
C PRO A 52 -10.90 2.73 -11.17
N ALA A 53 -10.72 1.93 -10.10
CA ALA A 53 -11.55 2.05 -8.90
C ALA A 53 -11.34 3.38 -8.15
N SER A 54 -10.19 4.05 -8.32
CA SER A 54 -9.94 5.37 -7.75
C SER A 54 -10.78 6.47 -8.40
N ARG A 55 -11.32 6.23 -9.60
CA ARG A 55 -12.29 7.13 -10.24
C ARG A 55 -13.73 6.88 -9.76
N ASN A 56 -13.94 5.88 -8.90
CA ASN A 56 -15.25 5.58 -8.37
C ASN A 56 -15.62 6.59 -7.28
N THR A 57 -16.33 7.65 -7.65
CA THR A 57 -16.92 8.61 -6.70
C THR A 57 -18.29 8.15 -6.20
N ARG A 58 -18.70 6.92 -6.48
CA ARG A 58 -20.00 6.39 -6.08
C ARG A 58 -19.90 5.73 -4.72
N ILE A 59 -20.70 6.24 -3.78
CA ILE A 59 -20.95 5.56 -2.52
C ILE A 59 -21.96 4.45 -2.81
N GLU A 60 -21.51 3.20 -2.87
CA GLU A 60 -22.38 2.03 -3.11
C GLU A 60 -23.30 1.71 -1.92
N GLY A 61 -22.97 2.26 -0.75
CA GLY A 61 -23.82 2.17 0.43
C GLY A 61 -25.06 3.03 0.29
N ASP A 62 -26.22 2.41 0.33
CA ASP A 62 -27.50 3.11 0.47
C ASP A 62 -27.48 3.96 1.75
N GLY A 63 -27.50 5.27 1.60
CA GLY A 63 -27.52 6.23 2.72
C GLY A 63 -28.70 5.96 3.67
N ALA A 64 -29.79 5.36 3.17
CA ALA A 64 -30.91 4.94 4.00
C ALA A 64 -30.52 3.82 4.98
N ARG A 65 -29.65 2.88 4.58
CA ARG A 65 -29.15 1.82 5.47
C ARG A 65 -28.24 2.39 6.56
N ALA A 66 -27.35 3.32 6.22
CA ALA A 66 -26.51 4.00 7.19
C ALA A 66 -27.34 4.84 8.17
N ALA A 67 -28.35 5.56 7.67
CA ALA A 67 -29.29 6.34 8.47
C ALA A 67 -30.13 5.44 9.40
N ALA A 68 -30.58 4.28 8.93
CA ALA A 68 -31.33 3.31 9.74
C ALA A 68 -30.49 2.76 10.91
N VAL A 69 -29.20 2.44 10.67
CA VAL A 69 -28.30 1.99 11.74
C VAL A 69 -28.06 3.11 12.76
N ALA A 70 -27.82 4.34 12.31
CA ALA A 70 -27.65 5.49 13.19
C ALA A 70 -28.92 5.78 14.02
N HIS A 71 -30.10 5.63 13.40
CA HIS A 71 -31.39 5.78 14.08
C HIS A 71 -31.58 4.73 15.17
N ASN A 72 -31.33 3.45 14.87
CA ASN A 72 -31.48 2.35 15.83
C ASN A 72 -30.49 2.43 16.99
N TYR A 73 -29.29 3.00 16.77
CA TYR A 73 -28.35 3.27 17.85
C TYR A 73 -28.81 4.42 18.76
N LYS A 74 -29.37 5.49 18.16
CA LYS A 74 -29.86 6.66 18.91
C LYS A 74 -31.16 6.37 19.65
N PHE A 75 -32.02 5.52 19.09
CA PHE A 75 -33.30 5.13 19.65
C PHE A 75 -33.34 3.60 19.79
N PRO A 76 -32.74 3.05 20.87
CA PRO A 76 -32.76 1.62 21.11
C PRO A 76 -34.21 1.14 21.31
N PRO A 77 -34.53 -0.09 20.87
CA PRO A 77 -35.85 -0.67 21.09
C PRO A 77 -36.14 -0.78 22.60
N PRO A 78 -37.43 -0.68 23.00
CA PRO A 78 -37.82 -0.89 24.39
C PRO A 78 -37.35 -2.27 24.88
N PRO A 79 -37.01 -2.40 26.18
CA PRO A 79 -36.66 -3.69 26.75
C PRO A 79 -37.80 -4.70 26.53
N PRO A 80 -37.48 -5.98 26.26
CA PRO A 80 -38.50 -7.02 26.11
C PRO A 80 -39.44 -7.06 27.33
N PRO A 81 -40.73 -7.34 27.12
CA PRO A 81 -41.65 -7.58 28.23
C PRO A 81 -41.10 -8.69 29.14
N PRO A 82 -41.25 -8.57 30.47
CA PRO A 82 -40.90 -9.65 31.38
C PRO A 82 -41.61 -10.93 30.97
N PRO A 83 -40.92 -12.10 30.98
CA PRO A 83 -41.57 -13.37 30.70
C PRO A 83 -42.71 -13.58 31.71
N ALA A 84 -43.90 -13.88 31.19
CA ALA A 84 -45.05 -14.26 32.01
C ALA A 84 -44.78 -15.64 32.61
N ILE A 85 -44.19 -15.67 33.81
CA ILE A 85 -44.01 -16.89 34.59
C ILE A 85 -45.32 -17.16 35.32
N THR A 86 -46.14 -18.06 34.76
CA THR A 86 -47.27 -18.63 35.49
C THR A 86 -46.73 -19.71 36.43
N VAL A 87 -46.55 -19.37 37.71
CA VAL A 87 -46.24 -20.37 38.75
C VAL A 87 -47.51 -21.17 39.04
N ASN A 88 -47.57 -22.40 38.55
CA ASN A 88 -48.62 -23.34 38.93
C ASN A 88 -48.34 -23.85 40.34
N VAL A 89 -48.89 -23.18 41.36
CA VAL A 89 -48.95 -23.73 42.72
C VAL A 89 -50.03 -24.81 42.67
N GLY A 90 -49.63 -26.04 42.37
CA GLY A 90 -50.53 -27.19 42.41
C GLY A 90 -51.26 -27.19 43.75
N ALA A 91 -52.59 -27.33 43.71
CA ALA A 91 -53.41 -27.44 44.90
C ALA A 91 -52.91 -28.63 45.72
N THR A 92 -52.12 -28.36 46.76
CA THR A 92 -51.86 -29.32 47.84
C THR A 92 -53.19 -29.47 48.56
N GLY A 93 -53.93 -30.51 48.18
CA GLY A 93 -55.23 -30.83 48.75
C GLY A 93 -55.16 -30.84 50.27
N VAL A 94 -55.71 -29.81 50.89
CA VAL A 94 -56.14 -29.88 52.28
C VAL A 94 -57.48 -30.59 52.25
N THR A 95 -57.45 -31.92 52.37
CA THR A 95 -58.65 -32.69 52.73
C THR A 95 -58.90 -32.47 54.23
N THR A 96 -59.77 -31.52 54.56
CA THR A 96 -60.32 -31.42 55.91
C THR A 96 -61.26 -32.61 56.13
N GLY A 97 -60.96 -33.41 57.15
CA GLY A 97 -61.64 -34.67 57.46
C GLY A 97 -63.15 -34.55 57.67
N GLN A 98 -63.84 -35.59 57.23
CA GLN A 98 -65.10 -36.09 57.79
C GLN A 98 -64.76 -37.40 58.51
#